data_AF-A0A7S2XR47-F1
#
_entry.id   AF-A0A7S2XR47-F1
#
_cell.length_a   1.000
_cell.length_b   1.000
_cell.length_c   1.000
_cell.angle_alpha   90.00
_cell.angle_beta   90.00
_cell.angle_gamma   90.00
#
_symmetry.space_group_name_H-M   'P 1'
#
loop_
_entity.id
_entity.type
_entity.pdbx_description
1 polymer ?
#
loop_
_entity_poly.entity_id
_entity_poly.type
_entity_poly.pdbx_seq_one_letter_code
_entity_poly.pdbx_strand_id
1 'polypeptide(L)'
;KETSKMAEDKTAPEGTRITIALPDDFHHHFRDGPVTANIVEHASQRFGRCLAMPNLKPPVTTTEMALAYRERILSSNNESNAIEPLMTLYLTDETTPEEIQKAAAATPKIVACKYYPAGATTNSQFGVTDIQNVYPALREMAKVNMLLLIHSEVATPSVDIFDRERTFIQQIITPLV
;
A
#
# COMPACT_ATOMS: atom_id res chain seq x y z
N LYS A 1 -48.84 29.19 -7.35
CA LYS A 1 -48.90 27.77 -7.80
C LYS A 1 -47.49 27.39 -8.25
N GLU A 2 -46.64 27.00 -7.32
CA GLU A 2 -45.32 26.46 -7.62
C GLU A 2 -45.46 24.99 -7.97
N THR A 3 -45.23 24.65 -9.23
CA THR A 3 -45.10 23.26 -9.67
C THR A 3 -43.71 22.77 -9.31
N SER A 4 -43.68 21.85 -8.34
CA SER A 4 -42.55 20.97 -8.02
C SER A 4 -41.90 20.43 -9.30
N LYS A 5 -40.65 20.83 -9.57
CA LYS A 5 -39.78 20.12 -10.52
C LYS A 5 -39.40 18.81 -9.83
N MET A 6 -40.06 17.72 -10.22
CA MET A 6 -39.64 16.38 -9.83
C MET A 6 -38.19 16.18 -10.29
N ALA A 7 -37.31 15.82 -9.36
CA ALA A 7 -35.93 15.50 -9.67
C ALA A 7 -35.91 14.30 -10.65
N GLU A 8 -35.21 14.43 -11.77
CA GLU A 8 -35.02 13.34 -12.71
C GLU A 8 -34.37 12.15 -11.97
N ASP A 9 -34.99 10.98 -12.10
CA ASP A 9 -34.47 9.72 -11.60
C ASP A 9 -33.18 9.39 -12.36
N LYS A 10 -32.03 9.52 -11.68
CA LYS A 10 -30.69 9.28 -12.23
C LYS A 10 -30.25 7.82 -12.15
N THR A 11 -31.19 6.88 -12.01
CA THR A 11 -30.84 5.46 -11.95
C THR A 11 -30.54 4.92 -13.36
N ALA A 12 -29.47 4.13 -13.46
CA ALA A 12 -29.15 3.43 -14.69
C ALA A 12 -30.23 2.35 -14.93
N PRO A 13 -30.75 2.19 -16.16
CA PRO A 13 -31.69 1.13 -16.48
C PRO A 13 -31.17 -0.25 -16.09
N GLU A 14 -32.08 -1.16 -15.73
CA GLU A 14 -31.74 -2.56 -15.46
C GLU A 14 -31.00 -3.18 -16.67
N GLY A 15 -29.93 -3.92 -16.40
CA GLY A 15 -29.08 -4.50 -17.45
C GLY A 15 -28.06 -3.53 -18.07
N THR A 16 -27.95 -2.29 -17.58
CA THR A 16 -26.86 -1.39 -17.98
C THR A 16 -25.51 -2.01 -17.66
N ARG A 17 -24.64 -2.11 -18.66
CA ARG A 17 -23.31 -2.70 -18.54
C ARG A 17 -22.23 -1.67 -18.87
N ILE A 18 -21.20 -1.62 -18.03
CA ILE A 18 -19.94 -0.92 -18.30
C ILE A 18 -18.87 -1.99 -18.49
N THR A 19 -18.12 -1.87 -19.60
CA THR A 19 -16.93 -2.67 -19.85
C THR A 19 -15.72 -1.77 -19.63
N ILE A 20 -14.81 -2.18 -18.77
CA ILE A 20 -13.54 -1.49 -18.52
C ILE A 20 -12.37 -2.43 -18.85
N ALA A 21 -11.18 -1.86 -19.06
CA ALA A 21 -9.96 -2.64 -19.04
C ALA A 21 -9.79 -3.33 -17.67
N LEU A 22 -9.11 -4.47 -17.64
CA LEU A 22 -8.82 -5.17 -16.38
C LEU A 22 -8.08 -4.20 -15.43
N PRO A 23 -8.65 -3.86 -14.27
CA PRO A 23 -8.05 -2.89 -13.37
C PRO A 23 -6.91 -3.51 -12.54
N ASP A 24 -6.24 -2.67 -11.77
CA ASP A 24 -5.25 -3.07 -10.76
C ASP A 24 -5.66 -2.52 -9.39
N ASP A 25 -5.21 -3.18 -8.32
CA ASP A 25 -5.39 -2.70 -6.95
C ASP A 25 -4.07 -2.15 -6.39
N PHE A 26 -3.95 -0.83 -6.25
CA PHE A 26 -2.73 -0.19 -5.79
C PHE A 26 -2.56 -0.14 -4.26
N HIS A 27 -3.40 -0.83 -3.48
CA HIS A 27 -3.15 -1.02 -2.05
C HIS A 27 -3.79 -2.33 -1.55
N HIS A 28 -3.06 -3.43 -1.66
CA HIS A 28 -3.58 -4.76 -1.36
C HIS A 28 -2.87 -5.43 -0.18
N HIS A 29 -3.64 -6.11 0.69
CA HIS A 29 -3.12 -6.85 1.84
C HIS A 29 -3.30 -8.36 1.63
N PHE A 30 -2.29 -9.02 1.05
CA PHE A 30 -2.34 -10.47 0.77
C PHE A 30 -2.27 -11.36 2.02
N ARG A 31 -1.78 -10.82 3.16
CA ARG A 31 -1.48 -11.60 4.38
C ARG A 31 -0.49 -12.74 4.10
N ASP A 32 -0.30 -13.66 5.05
CA ASP A 32 0.60 -14.80 4.88
C ASP A 32 -0.01 -16.07 5.47
N GLY A 33 0.47 -17.23 5.02
CA GLY A 33 -0.01 -18.54 5.46
C GLY A 33 -1.33 -18.97 4.80
N PRO A 34 -2.16 -19.80 5.49
CA PRO A 34 -3.32 -20.45 4.87
C PRO A 34 -4.37 -19.51 4.27
N VAL A 35 -4.46 -18.28 4.77
CA VAL A 35 -5.43 -17.28 4.29
C VAL A 35 -5.05 -16.67 2.94
N THR A 36 -3.76 -16.72 2.56
CA THR A 36 -3.25 -16.07 1.35
C THR A 36 -3.91 -16.64 0.09
N ALA A 37 -4.14 -17.95 0.03
CA ALA A 37 -4.76 -18.63 -1.11
C ALA A 37 -6.14 -18.04 -1.45
N ASN A 38 -7.01 -17.89 -0.44
CA ASN A 38 -8.35 -17.32 -0.61
C ASN A 38 -8.29 -15.84 -1.03
N ILE A 39 -7.34 -15.08 -0.50
CA ILE A 39 -7.18 -13.65 -0.86
C ILE A 39 -6.72 -13.53 -2.32
N VAL A 40 -5.75 -14.35 -2.73
CA VAL A 40 -5.26 -14.40 -4.11
C VAL A 40 -6.35 -14.82 -5.07
N GLU A 41 -7.17 -15.83 -4.74
CA GLU A 41 -8.32 -16.24 -5.54
C GLU A 41 -9.30 -15.08 -5.79
N HIS A 42 -9.67 -14.34 -4.75
CA HIS A 42 -10.58 -13.22 -4.90
C HIS A 42 -9.98 -12.06 -5.71
N ALA A 43 -8.68 -11.79 -5.52
CA ALA A 43 -7.99 -10.71 -6.21
C ALA A 43 -7.79 -11.02 -7.70
N SER A 44 -7.34 -12.23 -8.05
CA SER A 44 -7.02 -12.63 -9.43
C SER A 44 -8.23 -12.66 -10.37
N GLN A 45 -9.45 -12.78 -9.83
CA GLN A 45 -10.69 -12.67 -10.59
C GLN A 45 -11.03 -11.23 -11.02
N ARG A 46 -10.41 -10.21 -10.40
CA ARG A 46 -10.79 -8.80 -10.52
C ARG A 46 -9.66 -7.90 -10.99
N PHE A 47 -8.41 -8.25 -10.67
CA PHE A 47 -7.27 -7.39 -10.86
C PHE A 47 -6.15 -8.10 -11.62
N GLY A 48 -5.48 -7.36 -12.51
CA GLY A 48 -4.26 -7.82 -13.19
C GLY A 48 -3.05 -7.74 -12.25
N ARG A 49 -2.86 -6.59 -11.61
CA ARG A 49 -1.78 -6.34 -10.65
C ARG A 49 -2.33 -5.91 -9.30
N CYS A 50 -1.56 -6.22 -8.26
CA CYS A 50 -1.82 -5.74 -6.92
C CYS A 50 -0.53 -5.23 -6.27
N LEU A 51 -0.56 -4.02 -5.72
CA LEU A 51 0.54 -3.45 -4.93
C LEU A 51 0.48 -4.01 -3.51
N ALA A 52 1.33 -5.00 -3.23
CA ALA A 52 1.34 -5.77 -2.00
C ALA A 52 1.93 -4.96 -0.84
N MET A 53 1.11 -4.71 0.18
CA MET A 53 1.50 -4.00 1.40
C MET A 53 2.38 -4.88 2.30
N PRO A 54 3.38 -4.31 3.01
CA PRO A 54 4.48 -5.08 3.60
C PRO A 54 4.33 -5.35 5.11
N ASN A 55 3.19 -5.00 5.72
CA ASN A 55 2.96 -5.02 7.17
C ASN A 55 2.56 -6.41 7.71
N LEU A 56 3.30 -7.45 7.30
CA LEU A 56 3.23 -8.79 7.88
C LEU A 56 3.77 -8.82 9.33
N LYS A 57 3.78 -10.01 9.95
CA LYS A 57 4.46 -10.28 11.22
C LYS A 57 5.50 -11.40 11.01
N PRO A 58 6.81 -11.09 10.98
CA PRO A 58 7.42 -9.75 11.00
C PRO A 58 7.14 -8.94 9.71
N PRO A 59 7.28 -7.61 9.72
CA PRO A 59 7.11 -6.78 8.53
C PRO A 59 8.20 -7.09 7.48
N VAL A 60 7.87 -6.87 6.21
CA VAL A 60 8.77 -7.10 5.07
C VAL A 60 9.69 -5.89 4.91
N THR A 61 10.87 -5.92 5.52
CA THR A 61 11.80 -4.76 5.57
C THR A 61 12.99 -4.86 4.63
N THR A 62 13.22 -6.02 4.00
CA THR A 62 14.34 -6.23 3.07
C THR A 62 13.88 -6.77 1.72
N THR A 63 14.72 -6.57 0.72
CA THR A 63 14.59 -7.07 -0.64
C THR A 63 14.38 -8.59 -0.66
N GLU A 64 15.18 -9.34 0.11
CA GLU A 64 15.04 -10.79 0.22
C GLU A 64 13.68 -11.19 0.77
N MET A 65 13.22 -10.52 1.83
CA MET A 65 11.91 -10.79 2.42
C MET A 65 10.78 -10.53 1.41
N ALA A 66 10.88 -9.45 0.64
CA ALA A 66 9.89 -9.08 -0.36
C ALA A 66 9.85 -10.08 -1.52
N LEU A 67 11.01 -10.50 -2.02
CA LEU A 67 11.10 -11.51 -3.07
C LEU A 67 10.58 -12.87 -2.57
N ALA A 68 10.98 -13.30 -1.37
CA ALA A 68 10.47 -14.54 -0.78
C ALA A 68 8.95 -14.47 -0.55
N TYR A 69 8.42 -13.32 -0.14
CA TYR A 69 6.99 -13.13 0.05
C TYR A 69 6.23 -13.19 -1.27
N ARG A 70 6.78 -12.56 -2.32
CA ARG A 70 6.23 -12.63 -3.69
C ARG A 70 6.07 -14.08 -4.16
N GLU A 71 7.09 -14.91 -3.96
CA GLU A 71 7.03 -16.32 -4.36
C GLU A 71 5.96 -17.08 -3.55
N ARG A 72 5.78 -16.77 -2.25
CA ARG A 72 4.68 -17.35 -1.45
C ARG A 72 3.30 -16.93 -1.96
N ILE A 73 3.11 -15.67 -2.36
CA ILE A 73 1.85 -15.20 -2.97
C ILE A 73 1.58 -15.96 -4.26
N LEU A 74 2.55 -16.03 -5.17
CA LEU A 74 2.40 -16.68 -6.47
C LEU A 74 2.16 -18.19 -6.37
N SER A 75 2.77 -18.85 -5.38
CA SER A 75 2.58 -20.30 -5.14
C SER A 75 1.33 -20.63 -4.32
N SER A 76 0.60 -19.63 -3.81
CA SER A 76 -0.56 -19.86 -2.95
C SER A 76 -1.83 -20.28 -3.70
N ASN A 77 -1.90 -20.09 -5.02
CA ASN A 77 -3.05 -20.49 -5.82
C ASN A 77 -2.64 -21.01 -7.21
N ASN A 78 -3.27 -22.10 -7.65
CA ASN A 78 -3.00 -22.78 -8.93
C ASN A 78 -4.00 -22.39 -10.03
N GLU A 79 -4.82 -21.37 -9.80
CA GLU A 79 -5.84 -20.93 -10.76
C GLU A 79 -5.24 -20.28 -12.02
N SER A 80 -6.00 -20.40 -13.12
CA SER A 80 -5.60 -19.98 -14.47
C SER A 80 -5.47 -18.46 -14.67
N ASN A 81 -6.05 -17.65 -13.78
CA ASN A 81 -5.90 -16.19 -13.79
C ASN A 81 -4.68 -15.79 -12.94
N ALA A 82 -3.57 -15.50 -13.60
CA ALA A 82 -2.35 -15.06 -12.92
C ALA A 82 -2.47 -13.59 -12.49
N ILE A 83 -2.37 -13.35 -11.18
CA ILE A 83 -2.19 -12.01 -10.61
C ILE A 83 -0.70 -11.66 -10.57
N GLU A 84 -0.37 -10.39 -10.83
CA GLU A 84 1.00 -9.86 -10.69
C GLU A 84 1.13 -9.05 -9.39
N PRO A 85 1.71 -9.62 -8.32
CA PRO A 85 2.02 -8.88 -7.11
C PRO A 85 3.24 -7.97 -7.33
N LEU A 86 3.03 -6.66 -7.18
CA LEU A 86 4.06 -5.63 -7.13
C LEU A 86 4.42 -5.41 -5.66
N MET A 87 5.65 -5.69 -5.28
CA MET A 87 6.05 -5.72 -3.88
C MET A 87 6.46 -4.35 -3.37
N THR A 88 6.34 -4.18 -2.07
CA THR A 88 6.81 -3.00 -1.35
C THR A 88 7.66 -3.40 -0.15
N LEU A 89 8.52 -2.50 0.31
CA LEU A 89 9.21 -2.63 1.60
C LEU A 89 8.50 -1.82 2.68
N TYR A 90 8.50 -2.34 3.90
CA TYR A 90 8.06 -1.62 5.08
C TYR A 90 9.17 -0.67 5.51
N LEU A 91 8.91 0.64 5.47
CA LEU A 91 9.90 1.64 5.88
C LEU A 91 10.04 1.66 7.41
N THR A 92 11.28 1.61 7.89
CA THR A 92 11.66 1.62 9.31
C THR A 92 12.78 2.63 9.55
N ASP A 93 13.02 3.00 10.81
CA ASP A 93 14.17 3.83 11.20
C ASP A 93 15.53 3.22 10.81
N GLU A 94 15.57 1.90 10.59
CA GLU A 94 16.77 1.14 10.21
C GLU A 94 16.93 0.96 8.70
N THR A 95 15.97 1.43 7.89
CA THR A 95 16.04 1.28 6.44
C THR A 95 17.21 2.10 5.89
N THR A 96 18.18 1.43 5.25
CA THR A 96 19.39 2.08 4.75
C THR A 96 19.28 2.46 3.26
N PRO A 97 20.04 3.46 2.79
CA PRO A 97 20.15 3.76 1.36
C PRO A 97 20.56 2.54 0.51
N GLU A 98 21.45 1.69 1.02
CA GLU A 98 21.91 0.50 0.31
C GLU A 98 20.77 -0.51 0.09
N GLU A 99 19.88 -0.66 1.06
CA GLU A 99 18.70 -1.50 0.93
C GLU A 99 17.71 -0.93 -0.11
N ILE A 100 17.57 0.39 -0.19
CA ILE A 100 16.77 1.06 -1.22
C ILE A 100 17.34 0.80 -2.63
N GLN A 101 18.66 0.92 -2.81
CA GLN A 101 19.32 0.64 -4.09
C GLN A 101 19.11 -0.81 -4.52
N LYS A 102 19.28 -1.74 -3.57
CA LYS A 102 19.09 -3.17 -3.78
C LYS A 102 17.65 -3.50 -4.18
N ALA A 103 16.67 -2.90 -3.51
CA ALA A 103 15.27 -3.06 -3.83
C ALA A 103 14.93 -2.47 -5.21
N ALA A 104 15.49 -1.31 -5.55
CA ALA A 104 15.32 -0.69 -6.88
C ALA A 104 15.88 -1.58 -8.00
N ALA A 105 16.99 -2.27 -7.77
CA ALA A 105 17.57 -3.23 -8.71
C ALA A 105 16.67 -4.46 -8.96
N ALA A 106 15.68 -4.72 -8.10
CA ALA A 106 14.70 -5.79 -8.28
C ALA A 106 13.45 -5.36 -9.08
N THR A 107 13.41 -4.14 -9.60
CA THR A 107 12.35 -3.67 -10.51
C THR A 107 12.17 -4.63 -11.69
N PRO A 108 10.93 -4.96 -12.12
CA PRO A 108 9.65 -4.40 -11.66
C PRO A 108 9.03 -5.09 -10.43
N LYS A 109 9.73 -6.03 -9.77
CA LYS A 109 9.15 -6.84 -8.69
C LYS A 109 8.93 -6.04 -7.40
N ILE A 110 9.85 -5.13 -7.06
CA ILE A 110 9.72 -4.22 -5.91
C ILE A 110 9.69 -2.80 -6.48
N VAL A 111 8.67 -2.02 -6.11
CA VAL A 111 8.43 -0.71 -6.74
C VAL A 111 8.30 0.45 -5.74
N ALA A 112 8.15 0.16 -4.46
CA ALA A 112 7.89 1.19 -3.46
C ALA A 112 8.35 0.81 -2.04
N CYS A 113 8.49 1.83 -1.19
CA CYS A 113 8.44 1.67 0.26
C CYS A 113 7.14 2.23 0.82
N LYS A 114 6.58 1.57 1.83
CA LYS A 114 5.39 2.01 2.56
C LYS A 114 5.79 2.54 3.93
N TYR A 115 5.50 3.81 4.16
CA TYR A 115 5.65 4.51 5.42
C TYR A 115 4.40 4.34 6.29
N TYR A 116 4.64 3.82 7.49
CA TYR A 116 3.69 3.82 8.60
C TYR A 116 4.29 4.59 9.77
N PRO A 117 3.64 5.64 10.29
CA PRO A 117 4.02 6.23 11.57
C PRO A 117 3.90 5.19 12.68
N ALA A 118 4.91 5.14 13.56
CA ALA A 118 4.94 4.16 14.64
C ALA A 118 3.65 4.21 15.49
N GLY A 119 2.97 3.06 15.62
CA GLY A 119 1.75 2.92 16.41
C GLY A 119 0.45 3.44 15.77
N ALA A 120 0.48 3.96 14.54
CA ALA A 120 -0.71 4.53 13.90
C ALA A 120 -1.74 3.47 13.47
N THR A 121 -1.30 2.24 13.14
CA THR A 121 -2.17 1.18 12.62
C THR A 121 -1.67 -0.23 12.94
N THR A 122 -2.40 -1.26 12.48
CA THR A 122 -2.09 -2.68 12.69
C THR A 122 -0.65 -3.03 12.27
N ASN A 123 0.11 -3.59 13.21
CA ASN A 123 1.52 -4.01 13.07
C ASN A 123 2.51 -2.86 12.86
N SER A 124 2.13 -1.62 13.15
CA SER A 124 2.98 -0.46 12.95
C SER A 124 4.00 -0.20 14.08
N GLN A 125 4.14 -1.10 15.04
CA GLN A 125 5.11 -0.95 16.15
C GLN A 125 6.58 -0.91 15.70
N PHE A 126 6.88 -1.39 14.49
CA PHE A 126 8.19 -1.29 13.84
C PHE A 126 8.25 -0.15 12.82
N GLY A 127 7.23 0.73 12.82
CA GLY A 127 7.14 1.94 12.00
C GLY A 127 8.23 2.94 12.29
N VAL A 128 8.25 3.99 11.47
CA VAL A 128 9.18 5.12 11.63
C VAL A 128 8.74 5.95 12.84
N THR A 129 9.65 6.17 13.77
CA THR A 129 9.38 6.91 15.02
C THR A 129 9.48 8.42 14.82
N ASP A 130 10.44 8.85 14.00
CA ASP A 130 10.60 10.22 13.53
C ASP A 130 10.96 10.18 12.04
N ILE A 131 10.26 10.96 11.21
CA ILE A 131 10.51 11.01 9.78
C ILE A 131 11.95 11.43 9.43
N GLN A 132 12.61 12.19 10.31
CA GLN A 132 14.01 12.60 10.11
C GLN A 132 14.97 11.41 10.09
N ASN A 133 14.64 10.33 10.82
CA ASN A 133 15.47 9.12 10.87
C ASN A 133 15.60 8.47 9.49
N VAL A 134 14.55 8.59 8.66
CA VAL A 134 14.50 7.96 7.33
C VAL A 134 14.90 8.90 6.19
N TYR A 135 15.31 10.15 6.48
CA TYR A 135 15.78 11.08 5.44
C TYR A 135 16.88 10.50 4.54
N PRO A 136 17.88 9.74 5.04
CA PRO A 136 18.85 9.08 4.16
C PRO A 136 18.19 8.12 3.15
N ALA A 137 17.25 7.28 3.60
CA ALA A 137 16.52 6.36 2.74
C ALA A 137 15.62 7.11 1.75
N LEU A 138 14.88 8.12 2.19
CA LEU A 138 14.01 8.93 1.33
C LEU A 138 14.78 9.65 0.22
N ARG A 139 15.96 10.20 0.54
CA ARG A 139 16.84 10.79 -0.49
C ARG A 139 17.29 9.77 -1.51
N GLU A 140 17.60 8.55 -1.08
CA GLU A 140 18.00 7.50 -2.00
C GLU A 140 16.82 7.03 -2.86
N MET A 141 15.63 6.88 -2.28
CA MET A 141 14.40 6.56 -3.02
C MET A 141 14.14 7.58 -4.13
N ALA A 142 14.30 8.88 -3.84
CA ALA A 142 14.17 9.94 -4.83
C ALA A 142 15.20 9.82 -5.97
N LYS A 143 16.46 9.47 -5.68
CA LYS A 143 17.50 9.27 -6.71
C LYS A 143 17.20 8.09 -7.63
N VAL A 144 16.72 6.98 -7.07
CA VAL A 144 16.45 5.74 -7.82
C VAL A 144 15.03 5.66 -8.36
N ASN A 145 14.24 6.74 -8.22
CA ASN A 145 12.85 6.83 -8.64
C ASN A 145 11.94 5.74 -8.04
N MET A 146 12.18 5.38 -6.78
CA MET A 146 11.33 4.46 -6.02
C MET A 146 10.16 5.23 -5.38
N LEU A 147 8.96 4.67 -5.45
CA LEU A 147 7.75 5.29 -4.91
C LEU A 147 7.73 5.28 -3.38
N LEU A 148 7.29 6.38 -2.78
CA LEU A 148 6.94 6.46 -1.36
C LEU A 148 5.41 6.40 -1.21
N LEU A 149 4.93 5.40 -0.48
CA LEU A 149 3.53 5.25 -0.14
C LEU A 149 3.36 5.63 1.33
N ILE A 150 2.32 6.39 1.69
CA ILE A 150 2.19 6.97 3.04
C ILE A 150 0.86 6.55 3.66
N HIS A 151 0.91 6.05 4.90
CA HIS A 151 -0.26 5.98 5.78
C HIS A 151 -0.35 7.29 6.57
N SER A 152 -1.24 8.18 6.15
CA SER A 152 -1.22 9.59 6.56
C SER A 152 -1.98 9.87 7.85
N GLU A 153 -1.65 9.21 8.96
CA GLU A 153 -2.32 9.46 10.26
C GLU A 153 -1.32 9.52 11.41
N VAL A 154 -1.48 10.48 12.31
CA VAL A 154 -0.74 10.48 13.58
C VAL A 154 -1.29 9.43 14.53
N ALA A 155 -0.41 8.81 15.33
CA ALA A 155 -0.77 7.83 16.35
C ALA A 155 -1.09 8.46 17.72
N THR A 156 -1.02 9.79 17.83
CA THR A 156 -1.10 10.52 19.10
C THR A 156 -2.45 10.28 19.80
N PRO A 157 -2.48 9.68 21.02
CA PRO A 157 -3.74 9.35 21.69
C PRO A 157 -4.65 10.54 22.00
N SER A 158 -4.08 11.75 22.13
CA SER A 158 -4.84 12.98 22.40
C SER A 158 -5.47 13.61 21.16
N VAL A 159 -5.18 13.10 19.96
CA VAL A 159 -5.76 13.59 18.70
C VAL A 159 -6.97 12.73 18.34
N ASP A 160 -8.11 13.38 18.13
CA ASP A 160 -9.33 12.73 17.67
C ASP A 160 -9.09 12.00 16.35
N ILE A 161 -9.68 10.83 16.18
CA ILE A 161 -9.50 9.99 15.00
C ILE A 161 -9.81 10.72 13.68
N PHE A 162 -10.77 11.64 13.67
CA PHE A 162 -11.15 12.42 12.49
C PHE A 162 -10.16 13.56 12.17
N ASP A 163 -9.31 13.92 13.13
CA ASP A 163 -8.30 14.96 12.98
C ASP A 163 -6.88 14.41 12.76
N ARG A 164 -6.69 13.09 12.85
CA ARG A 164 -5.37 12.46 12.73
C ARG A 164 -4.71 12.71 11.38
N GLU A 165 -5.47 12.62 10.29
CA GLU A 165 -4.95 12.87 8.95
C GLU A 165 -4.61 14.35 8.75
N ARG A 166 -5.51 15.26 9.12
CA ARG A 166 -5.25 16.70 9.05
C ARG A 166 -3.99 17.08 9.82
N THR A 167 -3.84 16.54 11.03
CA THR A 167 -2.69 16.77 11.90
C THR A 167 -1.41 16.22 11.26
N PHE A 168 -1.46 15.01 10.70
CA PHE A 168 -0.35 14.39 9.99
C PHE A 168 0.12 15.25 8.81
N ILE A 169 -0.81 15.75 7.99
CA ILE A 169 -0.48 16.62 6.87
C ILE A 169 0.23 17.88 7.35
N GLN A 170 -0.32 18.56 8.36
CA GLN A 170 0.23 19.81 8.89
C GLN A 170 1.62 19.64 9.53
N GLN A 171 1.82 18.55 10.27
CA GLN A 171 3.02 18.37 11.09
C GLN A 171 4.14 17.58 10.39
N ILE A 172 3.79 16.71 9.44
CA ILE A 172 4.75 15.77 8.83
C ILE A 172 4.87 16.00 7.33
N ILE A 173 3.77 16.08 6.58
CA ILE A 173 3.85 16.24 5.12
C ILE A 173 4.30 17.64 4.72
N THR A 174 3.67 18.71 5.25
CA THR A 174 4.03 20.09 4.87
C THR A 174 5.50 20.43 5.12
N PRO A 175 6.15 19.97 6.21
CA PRO A 175 7.59 20.20 6.40
C PRO A 175 8.50 19.29 5.55
N LEU A 176 7.99 18.16 5.04
CA LEU A 176 8.76 17.20 4.26
C LEU A 176 8.92 17.61 2.79
N VAL A 177 7.92 18.29 2.22
CA VAL A 177 7.81 18.65 0.79
C VAL A 177 8.21 20.10 0.48
#